data_AF-A0A2V5KIZ6-F1
#
_entry.id   AF-A0A2V5KIZ6-F1
#
_cell.length_a   1.000
_cell.length_b   1.000
_cell.length_c   1.000
_cell.angle_alpha   90.00
_cell.angle_beta   90.00
_cell.angle_gamma   90.00
#
_symmetry.space_group_name_H-M   'P 1'
#
loop_
_entity.id
_entity.type
_entity.pdbx_description
1 polymer ?
#
loop_
_entity_poly.entity_id
_entity_poly.type
_entity_poly.pdbx_seq_one_letter_code
_entity_poly.pdbx_strand_id
1 'polypeptide(L)'
;MRESQLQMKIDNLAEHVSRSYQIDLRAFVVDQPVFEKVLCTQLKRWIDRSAGDATNGGEAASNLPSCSETAIHLGDADLQKLITDLRTQLDNMGPVNLDAVHEYDELEERYKFLEAQNNDLTNSRRELLDVIAQINSTTRKLFGDTFAQVRINFREMFTELFGGGRADLSLLDENDPLNCGIEIIAKPPGKQLQSISLLSGGERSMVAVALLFAIYMVRPSPFCILDEVDAAMDEGNINRFIRVLERFVEQSQFVIITHNKRTIAKADILYGVTMEERGVSKLVGMKLTAPQQISAELPSNGGEQSPRQGRLALAMR
;
A
#
# COMPACT_ATOMS: atom_id res chain seq x y z
N MET A 1 9.03 -67.08 -55.77
CA MET A 1 10.35 -66.42 -55.62
C MET A 1 10.23 -64.90 -55.59
N ARG A 2 9.63 -64.23 -56.61
CA ARG A 2 9.49 -62.76 -56.61
C ARG A 2 8.49 -62.23 -55.58
N GLU A 3 7.32 -62.87 -55.45
CA GLU A 3 6.29 -62.44 -54.47
C GLU A 3 6.79 -62.57 -53.02
N SER A 4 7.46 -63.67 -52.69
CA SER A 4 8.06 -63.86 -51.37
C SER A 4 9.14 -62.83 -51.03
N GLN A 5 9.91 -62.36 -52.02
CA GLN A 5 10.91 -61.29 -51.84
C GLN A 5 10.27 -59.91 -51.64
N LEU A 6 9.16 -59.63 -52.31
CA LEU A 6 8.40 -58.39 -52.13
C LEU A 6 7.76 -58.35 -50.74
N GLN A 7 7.17 -59.48 -50.31
CA GLN A 7 6.58 -59.60 -48.98
C GLN A 7 7.62 -59.33 -47.88
N MET A 8 8.80 -59.96 -47.96
CA MET A 8 9.89 -59.73 -47.01
C MET A 8 10.37 -58.26 -46.99
N LYS A 9 10.40 -57.59 -48.14
CA LYS A 9 10.77 -56.16 -48.20
C LYS A 9 9.72 -55.27 -47.56
N ILE A 10 8.44 -55.56 -47.77
CA ILE A 10 7.32 -54.85 -47.15
C ILE A 10 7.35 -55.03 -45.63
N ASP A 11 7.56 -56.27 -45.16
CA ASP A 11 7.63 -56.56 -43.73
C ASP A 11 8.83 -55.89 -43.06
N ASN A 12 10.00 -55.89 -43.70
CA ASN A 12 11.18 -55.19 -43.19
C ASN A 12 10.97 -53.67 -43.13
N LEU A 13 10.32 -53.09 -44.15
CA LEU A 13 9.99 -51.66 -44.18
C LEU A 13 8.96 -51.30 -43.09
N ALA A 14 7.94 -52.13 -42.91
CA ALA A 14 6.94 -51.97 -41.86
C ALA A 14 7.58 -52.00 -40.46
N GLU A 15 8.47 -52.96 -40.23
CA GLU A 15 9.19 -53.09 -38.95
C GLU A 15 10.17 -51.93 -38.72
N HIS A 16 10.86 -51.47 -39.77
CA HIS A 16 11.78 -50.34 -39.67
C HIS A 16 11.06 -49.04 -39.35
N VAL A 17 9.92 -48.75 -40.00
CA VAL A 17 9.14 -47.54 -39.75
C VAL A 17 8.44 -47.58 -38.39
N SER A 18 7.94 -48.76 -37.98
CA SER A 18 7.38 -48.96 -36.64
C SER A 18 8.45 -48.72 -35.55
N ARG A 19 9.70 -49.18 -35.76
CA ARG A 19 10.78 -48.94 -34.80
C ARG A 19 11.30 -47.51 -34.79
N SER A 20 11.47 -46.89 -35.97
CA SER A 20 12.08 -45.56 -36.08
C SER A 20 11.09 -44.43 -35.76
N TYR A 21 9.80 -44.61 -36.05
CA TYR A 21 8.80 -43.55 -35.95
C TYR A 21 7.60 -43.92 -35.07
N GLN A 22 7.55 -45.14 -34.50
CA GLN A 22 6.44 -45.62 -33.66
C GLN A 22 5.06 -45.50 -34.33
N ILE A 23 5.03 -45.60 -35.66
CA ILE A 23 3.81 -45.57 -36.48
C ILE A 23 3.57 -46.95 -37.05
N ASP A 24 2.36 -47.49 -36.83
CA ASP A 24 1.93 -48.75 -37.42
C ASP A 24 1.43 -48.56 -38.85
N LEU A 25 2.35 -48.77 -39.81
CA LEU A 25 2.04 -48.75 -41.25
C LEU A 25 0.95 -49.75 -41.68
N ARG A 26 0.68 -50.79 -40.86
CA ARG A 26 -0.34 -51.81 -41.15
C ARG A 26 -1.77 -51.30 -40.93
N ALA A 27 -1.96 -50.30 -40.08
CA ALA A 27 -3.25 -49.66 -39.84
C ALA A 27 -3.55 -48.54 -40.86
N PHE A 28 -2.58 -48.21 -41.71
CA PHE A 28 -2.70 -47.16 -42.71
C PHE A 28 -3.54 -47.63 -43.91
N VAL A 29 -4.70 -47.01 -44.12
CA VAL A 29 -5.53 -47.23 -45.30
C VAL A 29 -5.10 -46.25 -46.38
N VAL A 30 -4.71 -46.76 -47.55
CA VAL A 30 -4.23 -45.92 -48.66
C VAL A 30 -5.42 -45.28 -49.36
N ASP A 31 -5.64 -43.98 -49.14
CA ASP A 31 -6.50 -43.17 -49.99
C ASP A 31 -5.79 -42.88 -51.32
N GLN A 32 -6.08 -43.73 -52.31
CA GLN A 32 -5.53 -43.68 -53.67
C GLN A 32 -5.61 -42.29 -54.36
N PRO A 33 -6.73 -41.52 -54.27
CA PRO A 33 -6.80 -40.22 -54.93
C PRO A 33 -6.02 -39.12 -54.19
N VAL A 34 -5.82 -39.24 -52.88
CA VAL A 34 -5.02 -38.29 -52.09
C VAL A 34 -3.54 -38.55 -52.34
N PHE A 35 -3.15 -39.82 -52.40
CA PHE A 35 -1.79 -40.23 -52.71
C PHE A 35 -1.34 -39.69 -54.07
N GLU A 36 -2.15 -39.85 -55.12
CA GLU A 36 -1.83 -39.33 -56.45
C GLU A 36 -1.70 -37.80 -56.48
N LYS A 37 -2.57 -37.07 -55.76
CA LYS A 37 -2.46 -35.60 -55.65
C LYS A 37 -1.19 -35.16 -54.92
N VAL A 38 -0.84 -35.82 -53.83
CA VAL A 38 0.38 -35.53 -53.08
C VAL A 38 1.61 -35.84 -53.91
N LEU A 39 1.61 -36.96 -54.63
CA LEU A 39 2.71 -37.37 -55.50
C LEU A 39 2.90 -36.38 -56.65
N CYS A 40 1.82 -35.95 -57.31
CA CYS A 40 1.85 -34.88 -58.31
C CYS A 40 2.40 -33.56 -57.75
N THR A 41 2.00 -33.18 -56.54
CA THR A 41 2.48 -31.94 -55.89
C THR A 41 3.96 -32.01 -55.53
N GLN A 42 4.41 -33.17 -55.02
CA GLN A 42 5.81 -33.39 -54.67
C GLN A 42 6.69 -33.48 -55.91
N LEU A 43 6.22 -34.13 -56.99
CA LEU A 43 6.92 -34.14 -58.27
C LEU A 43 7.03 -32.75 -58.88
N LYS A 44 5.97 -31.93 -58.81
CA LYS A 44 6.03 -30.54 -59.25
C LYS A 44 7.09 -29.77 -58.45
N ARG A 45 7.10 -29.89 -57.12
CA ARG A 45 8.13 -29.26 -56.27
C ARG A 45 9.54 -29.78 -56.55
N TRP A 46 9.70 -31.06 -56.86
CA TRP A 46 11.00 -31.66 -57.20
C TRP A 46 11.49 -31.18 -58.57
N ILE A 47 10.62 -31.11 -59.58
CA ILE A 47 10.92 -30.55 -60.90
C ILE A 47 11.27 -29.06 -60.77
N ASP A 48 10.50 -28.29 -59.97
CA ASP A 48 10.77 -26.86 -59.72
C ASP A 48 12.12 -26.66 -58.99
N ARG A 49 12.47 -27.52 -58.02
CA ARG A 49 13.80 -27.51 -57.37
C ARG A 49 14.93 -27.92 -58.31
N SER A 50 14.69 -28.90 -59.19
CA SER A 50 15.67 -29.37 -60.18
C SER A 50 15.90 -28.33 -61.29
N ALA A 51 14.85 -27.58 -61.66
CA ALA A 51 14.92 -26.48 -62.61
C ALA A 51 15.56 -25.21 -62.00
N GLY A 52 15.34 -24.98 -60.70
CA GLY A 52 15.95 -23.88 -59.95
C GLY A 52 17.47 -24.01 -59.79
N ASP A 53 18.00 -25.22 -59.72
CA ASP A 53 19.46 -25.47 -59.69
C ASP A 53 20.11 -25.25 -61.08
N ALA A 54 19.30 -25.18 -62.15
CA ALA A 54 19.73 -24.95 -63.53
C ALA A 54 19.62 -23.48 -63.99
N THR A 55 19.17 -22.54 -63.14
CA THR A 55 18.95 -21.13 -63.52
C THR A 55 19.75 -20.15 -62.66
N ASN A 56 21.08 -20.20 -62.78
CA ASN A 56 21.82 -18.95 -62.98
C ASN A 56 21.75 -18.60 -64.47
N GLY A 57 20.68 -17.90 -64.85
CA GLY A 57 20.54 -17.26 -66.16
C GLY A 57 19.37 -17.76 -67.01
N GLY A 58 18.45 -16.85 -67.31
CA GLY A 58 17.55 -16.94 -68.48
C GLY A 58 16.07 -17.06 -68.14
N GLU A 59 15.35 -15.95 -68.34
CA GLU A 59 13.89 -15.87 -68.34
C GLU A 59 13.26 -16.86 -69.33
N ALA A 60 12.40 -17.75 -68.84
CA ALA A 60 11.44 -18.50 -69.66
C ALA A 60 10.22 -18.88 -68.82
N ALA A 61 9.49 -17.87 -68.33
CA ALA A 61 8.20 -18.05 -67.68
C ALA A 61 7.06 -17.90 -68.70
N SER A 62 6.76 -18.98 -69.45
CA SER A 62 5.43 -19.21 -70.03
C SER A 62 5.36 -20.59 -70.70
N ASN A 63 5.00 -21.61 -69.92
CA ASN A 63 4.15 -22.74 -70.35
C ASN A 63 3.94 -23.66 -69.15
N LEU A 64 2.88 -23.39 -68.40
CA LEU A 64 2.32 -24.31 -67.41
C LEU A 64 1.55 -25.40 -68.18
N PRO A 65 1.89 -26.71 -68.11
CA PRO A 65 0.95 -27.74 -68.48
C PRO A 65 -0.07 -27.84 -67.34
N SER A 66 -1.35 -27.61 -67.63
CA SER A 66 -2.43 -28.05 -66.74
C SER A 66 -2.32 -29.56 -66.59
N CYS A 67 -2.14 -30.05 -65.36
CA CYS A 67 -2.06 -31.47 -65.06
C CYS A 67 -3.39 -32.17 -65.40
N SER A 68 -3.49 -32.73 -66.59
CA SER A 68 -4.51 -33.70 -66.98
C SER A 68 -3.89 -35.10 -67.11
N GLU A 69 -4.33 -36.01 -66.24
CA GLU A 69 -4.53 -37.47 -66.42
C GLU A 69 -3.52 -38.38 -67.15
N THR A 70 -2.35 -37.93 -67.58
CA THR A 70 -1.36 -38.86 -68.15
C THR A 70 -0.53 -39.51 -67.06
N ALA A 71 -0.69 -40.83 -66.95
CA ALA A 71 0.11 -41.76 -66.16
C ALA A 71 1.59 -41.34 -66.12
N ILE A 72 2.03 -41.04 -64.91
CA ILE A 72 3.42 -40.67 -64.61
C ILE A 72 4.26 -41.94 -64.73
N HIS A 73 4.84 -42.17 -65.91
CA HIS A 73 5.94 -43.12 -66.04
C HIS A 73 7.21 -42.47 -65.50
N LEU A 74 7.34 -42.42 -64.18
CA LEU A 74 8.61 -42.15 -63.53
C LEU A 74 9.54 -43.33 -63.82
N GLY A 75 10.76 -43.06 -64.30
CA GLY A 75 11.79 -44.10 -64.31
C GLY A 75 12.09 -44.52 -62.87
N ASP A 76 12.31 -45.81 -62.64
CA ASP A 76 12.60 -46.35 -61.29
C ASP A 76 13.74 -45.60 -60.58
N ALA A 77 14.67 -45.01 -61.35
CA ALA A 77 15.79 -44.22 -60.85
C ALA A 77 15.38 -42.85 -60.28
N ASP A 78 14.42 -42.16 -60.88
CA ASP A 78 13.97 -40.83 -60.41
C ASP A 78 13.06 -40.97 -59.19
N LEU A 79 12.28 -42.05 -59.13
CA LEU A 79 11.48 -42.39 -57.95
C LEU A 79 12.38 -42.68 -56.74
N GLN A 80 13.49 -43.38 -56.95
CA GLN A 80 14.46 -43.66 -55.89
C GLN A 80 15.11 -42.39 -55.35
N LYS A 81 15.45 -41.43 -56.21
CA LYS A 81 15.98 -40.12 -55.78
C LYS A 81 14.97 -39.33 -54.94
N LEU A 82 13.72 -39.28 -55.38
CA LEU A 82 12.66 -38.61 -54.62
C LEU A 82 12.47 -39.25 -53.24
N ILE A 83 12.51 -40.59 -53.18
CA ILE A 83 12.40 -41.33 -51.91
C ILE A 83 13.59 -41.01 -51.00
N THR A 84 14.81 -40.92 -51.53
CA THR A 84 15.98 -40.55 -50.72
C THR A 84 15.92 -39.11 -50.20
N ASP A 85 15.40 -38.18 -51.01
CA ASP A 85 15.24 -36.77 -50.61
C ASP A 85 14.15 -36.61 -49.54
N LEU A 86 13.05 -37.37 -49.64
CA LEU A 86 12.00 -37.37 -48.63
C LEU A 86 12.46 -38.05 -47.34
N ARG A 87 13.25 -39.13 -47.43
CA ARG A 87 13.85 -39.78 -46.25
C ARG A 87 14.81 -38.85 -45.52
N THR A 88 15.69 -38.16 -46.23
CA THR A 88 16.62 -37.19 -45.61
C THR A 88 15.88 -36.01 -44.98
N GLN A 89 14.81 -35.51 -45.61
CA GLN A 89 13.95 -34.49 -44.97
C GLN A 89 13.29 -35.00 -43.70
N LEU A 90 12.89 -36.27 -43.68
CA LEU A 90 12.24 -36.89 -42.54
C LEU A 90 13.23 -37.18 -41.40
N ASP A 91 14.45 -37.57 -41.71
CA ASP A 91 15.54 -37.72 -40.75
C ASP A 91 15.97 -36.37 -40.14
N ASN A 92 15.93 -35.28 -40.93
CA ASN A 92 16.25 -33.93 -40.45
C ASN A 92 15.21 -33.35 -39.47
N MET A 93 13.97 -33.84 -39.46
CA MET A 93 12.93 -33.38 -38.53
C MET A 93 13.13 -33.90 -37.10
N GLY A 94 13.98 -34.91 -36.92
CA GLY A 94 14.25 -35.52 -35.62
C GLY A 94 13.08 -36.35 -35.08
N PRO A 95 13.25 -36.97 -33.91
CA PRO A 95 12.18 -37.74 -33.28
C PRO A 95 11.03 -36.81 -32.86
N VAL A 96 9.81 -37.18 -33.21
CA VAL A 96 8.61 -36.43 -32.81
C VAL A 96 8.41 -36.60 -31.30
N ASN A 97 8.41 -35.50 -30.56
CA ASN A 97 8.09 -35.52 -29.13
C ASN A 97 6.57 -35.65 -28.94
N LEU A 98 6.11 -36.86 -28.63
CA LEU A 98 4.69 -37.14 -28.37
C LEU A 98 4.21 -36.53 -27.04
N ASP A 99 5.12 -36.31 -26.09
CA ASP A 99 4.80 -35.69 -24.79
C ASP A 99 4.57 -34.17 -24.91
N ALA A 100 4.99 -33.56 -26.02
CA ALA A 100 4.88 -32.11 -26.24
C ALA A 100 3.43 -31.59 -26.19
N VAL A 101 2.44 -32.42 -26.56
CA VAL A 101 1.03 -32.04 -26.49
C VAL A 101 0.58 -31.95 -25.03
N HIS A 102 0.96 -32.94 -24.20
CA HIS A 102 0.66 -32.92 -22.77
C HIS A 102 1.40 -31.79 -22.04
N GLU A 103 2.69 -31.58 -22.33
CA GLU A 103 3.46 -30.47 -21.76
C GLU A 103 2.89 -29.10 -22.13
N TYR A 104 2.37 -28.96 -23.36
CA TYR A 104 1.71 -27.74 -23.80
C TYR A 104 0.45 -27.46 -22.98
N ASP A 105 -0.41 -28.46 -22.78
CA ASP A 105 -1.64 -28.32 -22.01
C ASP A 105 -1.33 -27.94 -20.54
N GLU A 106 -0.36 -28.61 -19.91
CA GLU A 106 0.07 -28.29 -18.53
C GLU A 106 0.64 -26.87 -18.42
N LEU A 107 1.46 -26.45 -19.40
CA LEU A 107 2.04 -25.11 -19.42
C LEU A 107 0.97 -24.04 -19.64
N GLU A 108 -0.01 -24.32 -20.48
CA GLU A 108 -1.13 -23.42 -20.74
C GLU A 108 -2.00 -23.22 -19.49
N GLU A 109 -2.31 -24.29 -18.75
CA GLU A 109 -3.01 -24.19 -17.46
C GLU A 109 -2.23 -23.36 -16.45
N ARG A 110 -0.92 -23.62 -16.32
CA ARG A 110 -0.05 -22.85 -15.42
C ARG A 110 0.05 -21.38 -15.82
N TYR A 111 0.12 -21.10 -17.11
CA TYR A 111 0.12 -19.74 -17.64
C TYR A 111 -1.17 -19.01 -17.28
N LYS A 112 -2.34 -19.62 -17.55
CA LYS A 112 -3.66 -19.05 -17.22
C LYS A 112 -3.78 -18.77 -15.72
N PHE A 113 -3.31 -19.68 -14.87
CA PHE A 113 -3.32 -19.48 -13.42
C PHE A 113 -2.44 -18.29 -12.98
N LEU A 114 -1.20 -18.21 -13.48
CA LEU A 114 -0.28 -17.12 -13.13
C LEU A 114 -0.74 -15.78 -13.67
N GLU A 115 -1.33 -15.75 -14.86
CA GLU A 115 -1.91 -14.54 -15.46
C GLU A 115 -3.08 -14.03 -14.61
N ALA A 116 -3.97 -14.92 -14.15
CA ALA A 116 -5.06 -14.56 -13.26
C ALA A 116 -4.54 -13.96 -11.94
N GLN A 117 -3.54 -14.58 -11.32
CA GLN A 117 -2.91 -14.08 -10.09
C GLN A 117 -2.21 -12.72 -10.30
N ASN A 118 -1.54 -12.54 -11.44
CA ASN A 118 -0.87 -11.28 -11.76
C ASN A 118 -1.88 -10.13 -11.97
N ASN A 119 -2.97 -10.42 -12.67
CA ASN A 119 -4.06 -9.47 -12.88
C ASN A 119 -4.71 -9.08 -11.54
N ASP A 120 -4.96 -10.05 -10.65
CA ASP A 120 -5.51 -9.79 -9.33
C ASP A 120 -4.58 -8.93 -8.46
N LEU A 121 -3.28 -9.23 -8.45
CA LEU A 121 -2.26 -8.41 -7.79
C LEU A 121 -2.20 -6.99 -8.33
N THR A 122 -2.29 -6.83 -9.66
CA THR A 122 -2.23 -5.52 -10.31
C THR A 122 -3.48 -4.69 -9.99
N ASN A 123 -4.65 -5.34 -9.97
CA ASN A 123 -5.91 -4.71 -9.57
C ASN A 123 -5.88 -4.30 -8.09
N SER A 124 -5.48 -5.22 -7.20
CA SER A 124 -5.34 -4.95 -5.77
C SER A 124 -4.37 -3.80 -5.50
N ARG A 125 -3.24 -3.74 -6.22
CA ARG A 125 -2.29 -2.62 -6.12
C ARG A 125 -2.94 -1.29 -6.50
N ARG A 126 -3.71 -1.26 -7.59
CA ARG A 126 -4.41 -0.05 -8.04
C ARG A 126 -5.42 0.39 -7.00
N GLU A 127 -6.25 -0.53 -6.50
CA GLU A 127 -7.25 -0.24 -5.47
C GLU A 127 -6.63 0.31 -4.19
N LEU A 128 -5.52 -0.26 -3.73
CA LEU A 128 -4.79 0.25 -2.56
C LEU A 128 -4.25 1.66 -2.79
N LEU A 129 -3.72 1.96 -3.99
CA LEU A 129 -3.25 3.30 -4.33
C LEU A 129 -4.41 4.32 -4.36
N ASP A 130 -5.57 3.93 -4.86
CA ASP A 130 -6.76 4.77 -4.89
C ASP A 130 -7.27 5.06 -3.46
N VAL A 131 -7.28 4.04 -2.59
CA VAL A 131 -7.62 4.20 -1.17
C VAL A 131 -6.64 5.13 -0.46
N ILE A 132 -5.33 4.98 -0.70
CA ILE A 132 -4.30 5.87 -0.14
C ILE A 132 -4.52 7.31 -0.61
N ALA A 133 -4.81 7.52 -1.90
CA ALA A 133 -5.09 8.84 -2.44
C ALA A 133 -6.33 9.48 -1.78
N GLN A 134 -7.39 8.70 -1.57
CA GLN A 134 -8.60 9.16 -0.91
C GLN A 134 -8.37 9.51 0.56
N ILE A 135 -7.60 8.70 1.29
CA ILE A 135 -7.21 8.97 2.68
C ILE A 135 -6.39 10.25 2.73
N ASN A 136 -5.37 10.41 1.87
CA ASN A 136 -4.53 11.60 1.84
C ASN A 136 -5.34 12.88 1.56
N SER A 137 -6.28 12.84 0.61
CA SER A 137 -7.18 13.95 0.31
C SER A 137 -8.04 14.33 1.50
N THR A 138 -8.61 13.33 2.19
CA THR A 138 -9.45 13.55 3.38
C THR A 138 -8.64 14.10 4.55
N THR A 139 -7.47 13.52 4.82
CA THR A 139 -6.54 13.96 5.87
C THR A 139 -6.08 15.39 5.62
N ARG A 140 -5.78 15.76 4.37
CA ARG A 140 -5.35 17.12 4.02
C ARG A 140 -6.44 18.17 4.29
N LYS A 141 -7.70 17.84 3.99
CA LYS A 141 -8.85 18.70 4.30
C LYS A 141 -9.03 18.85 5.81
N LEU A 142 -9.08 17.73 6.54
CA LEU A 142 -9.21 17.74 8.01
C LEU A 142 -8.05 18.46 8.70
N PHE A 143 -6.84 18.31 8.19
CA PHE A 143 -5.68 19.04 8.69
C PHE A 143 -5.81 20.54 8.44
N GLY A 144 -6.20 20.96 7.23
CA GLY A 144 -6.41 22.38 6.91
C GLY A 144 -7.47 23.03 7.79
N ASP A 145 -8.59 22.34 7.99
CA ASP A 145 -9.69 22.83 8.83
C ASP A 145 -9.27 22.92 10.31
N THR A 146 -8.63 21.88 10.83
CA THR A 146 -8.17 21.88 12.23
C THR A 146 -7.03 22.87 12.45
N PHE A 147 -6.09 23.02 11.51
CA PHE A 147 -5.00 23.99 11.58
C PHE A 147 -5.53 25.43 11.59
N ALA A 148 -6.53 25.74 10.76
CA ALA A 148 -7.18 27.04 10.77
C ALA A 148 -7.85 27.35 12.12
N GLN A 149 -8.53 26.36 12.71
CA GLN A 149 -9.15 26.50 14.03
C GLN A 149 -8.10 26.68 15.14
N VAL A 150 -7.04 25.85 15.15
CA VAL A 150 -5.94 25.98 16.12
C VAL A 150 -5.26 27.34 16.00
N ARG A 151 -5.07 27.86 14.78
CA ARG A 151 -4.48 29.19 14.56
C ARG A 151 -5.33 30.32 15.16
N ILE A 152 -6.66 30.24 15.04
CA ILE A 152 -7.58 31.23 15.63
C ILE A 152 -7.53 31.12 17.16
N ASN A 153 -7.72 29.92 17.71
CA ASN A 153 -7.69 29.69 19.16
C ASN A 153 -6.34 30.08 19.77
N PHE A 154 -5.24 29.82 19.07
CA PHE A 154 -3.90 30.19 19.53
C PHE A 154 -3.71 31.69 19.65
N ARG A 155 -4.23 32.47 18.69
CA ARG A 155 -4.20 33.94 18.76
C ARG A 155 -4.95 34.45 19.99
N GLU A 156 -6.15 33.93 20.24
CA GLU A 156 -6.97 34.31 21.39
C GLU A 156 -6.31 33.92 22.71
N MET A 157 -5.89 32.67 22.85
CA MET A 157 -5.24 32.16 24.05
C MET A 157 -3.91 32.87 24.35
N PHE A 158 -3.14 33.21 23.32
CA PHE A 158 -1.91 33.98 23.48
C PHE A 158 -2.19 35.37 24.04
N THR A 159 -3.17 36.09 23.48
CA THR A 159 -3.52 37.42 23.96
C THR A 159 -4.06 37.38 25.40
N GLU A 160 -4.83 36.36 25.77
CA GLU A 160 -5.35 36.17 27.13
C GLU A 160 -4.23 35.88 28.15
N LEU A 161 -3.30 34.97 27.83
CA LEU A 161 -2.18 34.61 28.71
C LEU A 161 -1.14 35.73 28.86
N PHE A 162 -0.80 36.42 27.77
CA PHE A 162 0.18 37.52 27.81
C PHE A 162 -0.44 38.88 28.17
N GLY A 163 -1.78 38.99 28.25
CA GLY A 163 -2.48 40.26 28.52
C GLY A 163 -2.25 41.29 27.42
N GLY A 164 -1.98 40.83 26.19
CA GLY A 164 -1.52 41.63 25.06
C GLY A 164 -0.54 40.87 24.17
N GLY A 165 -0.14 41.49 23.05
CA GLY A 165 0.74 40.85 22.06
C GLY A 165 -0.02 40.13 20.95
N ARG A 166 0.73 39.56 19.99
CA ARG A 166 0.18 38.81 18.84
C ARG A 166 1.04 37.59 18.60
N ALA A 167 0.42 36.46 18.28
CA ALA A 167 1.13 35.27 17.82
C ALA A 167 0.45 34.70 16.59
N ASP A 168 1.21 33.97 15.78
CA ASP A 168 0.69 33.34 14.60
C ASP A 168 1.41 32.02 14.31
N LEU A 169 0.72 31.14 13.58
CA LEU A 169 1.25 29.88 13.08
C LEU A 169 1.36 29.97 11.56
N SER A 170 2.53 29.64 11.03
CA SER A 170 2.81 29.57 9.59
C SER A 170 3.34 28.19 9.21
N LEU A 171 2.90 27.69 8.07
CA LEU A 171 3.45 26.49 7.44
C LEU A 171 4.68 26.90 6.63
N LEU A 172 5.78 26.15 6.71
CA LEU A 172 6.98 26.40 5.91
C LEU A 172 6.77 26.15 4.40
N ASP A 173 5.88 25.22 4.06
CA ASP A 173 5.48 24.84 2.71
C ASP A 173 3.98 24.54 2.67
N GLU A 174 3.23 25.34 1.90
CA GLU A 174 1.78 25.18 1.72
C GLU A 174 1.45 24.03 0.74
N ASN A 175 2.41 23.57 -0.05
CA ASN A 175 2.21 22.54 -1.08
C ASN A 175 2.23 21.12 -0.51
N ASP A 176 2.77 20.90 0.68
CA ASP A 176 2.71 19.62 1.38
C ASP A 176 2.48 19.81 2.90
N PRO A 177 1.25 20.13 3.31
CA PRO A 177 0.95 20.42 4.71
C PRO A 177 1.10 19.21 5.64
N LEU A 178 1.22 17.99 5.11
CA LEU A 178 1.34 16.77 5.93
C LEU A 178 2.79 16.49 6.35
N ASN A 179 3.77 16.87 5.51
CA ASN A 179 5.20 16.65 5.80
C ASN A 179 5.94 17.94 6.17
N CYS A 180 5.28 19.10 6.06
CA CYS A 180 5.85 20.38 6.35
C CYS A 180 5.98 20.65 7.87
N GLY A 181 7.07 21.32 8.26
CA GLY A 181 7.22 21.86 9.62
C GLY A 181 6.33 23.09 9.86
N ILE A 182 5.97 23.32 11.13
CA ILE A 182 5.20 24.50 11.55
C ILE A 182 6.15 25.49 12.22
N GLU A 183 6.13 26.74 11.76
CA GLU A 183 6.83 27.83 12.40
C GLU A 183 5.87 28.62 13.31
N ILE A 184 6.35 28.95 14.51
CA ILE A 184 5.62 29.72 15.52
C ILE A 184 6.25 31.10 15.61
N ILE A 185 5.47 32.11 15.24
CA ILE A 185 5.89 33.51 15.30
C ILE A 185 5.14 34.17 16.45
N ALA A 186 5.87 34.74 17.41
CA ALA A 186 5.27 35.40 18.56
C ALA A 186 5.81 36.82 18.74
N LYS A 187 4.91 37.72 19.15
CA LYS A 187 5.19 39.10 19.53
C LYS A 187 4.68 39.33 20.95
N PRO A 188 5.54 39.15 21.97
CA PRO A 188 5.24 39.53 23.34
C PRO A 188 4.93 41.04 23.45
N PRO A 189 4.20 41.47 24.49
CA PRO A 189 3.94 42.89 24.72
C PRO A 189 5.25 43.68 24.84
N GLY A 190 5.43 44.69 24.00
CA GLY A 190 6.62 45.56 24.00
C GLY A 190 7.83 45.08 23.19
N LYS A 191 7.78 43.90 22.53
CA LYS A 191 8.86 43.38 21.67
C LYS A 191 8.46 43.29 20.19
N GLN A 192 9.43 43.09 19.31
CA GLN A 192 9.19 42.81 17.87
C GLN A 192 8.81 41.34 17.65
N LEU A 193 8.33 41.02 16.44
CA LEU A 193 8.03 39.64 16.01
C LEU A 193 9.32 38.83 15.99
N GLN A 194 9.36 37.72 16.72
CA GLN A 194 10.50 36.83 16.78
C GLN A 194 10.05 35.37 16.69
N SER A 195 10.92 34.52 16.13
CA SER A 195 10.73 33.07 16.14
C SER A 195 10.92 32.53 17.56
N ILE A 196 10.25 31.42 17.89
CA ILE A 196 10.23 30.83 19.23
C ILE A 196 11.63 30.57 19.83
N SER A 197 12.62 30.28 18.98
CA SER A 197 14.01 30.02 19.40
C SER A 197 14.72 31.24 19.99
N LEU A 198 14.24 32.45 19.70
CA LEU A 198 14.84 33.72 20.16
C LEU A 198 14.18 34.26 21.44
N LEU A 199 13.16 33.58 21.97
CA LEU A 199 12.43 34.02 23.16
C LEU A 199 13.14 33.63 24.46
N SER A 200 12.83 34.36 25.54
CA SER A 200 13.25 34.00 26.91
C SER A 200 12.68 32.63 27.30
N GLY A 201 13.37 31.87 28.16
CA GLY A 201 12.91 30.55 28.61
C GLY A 201 11.51 30.53 29.22
N GLY A 202 11.14 31.56 29.99
CA GLY A 202 9.79 31.70 30.53
C GLY A 202 8.75 32.10 29.47
N GLU A 203 9.11 32.99 28.55
CA GLU A 203 8.24 33.38 27.42
C GLU A 203 7.96 32.17 26.52
N ARG A 204 9.00 31.39 26.19
CA ARG A 204 8.90 30.15 25.40
C ARG A 204 7.96 29.14 26.05
N SER A 205 8.03 28.99 27.37
CA SER A 205 7.16 28.08 28.12
C SER A 205 5.70 28.54 28.07
N MET A 206 5.43 29.85 28.18
CA MET A 206 4.06 30.39 28.05
C MET A 206 3.53 30.23 26.63
N VAL A 207 4.35 30.45 25.59
CA VAL A 207 3.92 30.23 24.20
C VAL A 207 3.55 28.76 23.98
N ALA A 208 4.35 27.83 24.52
CA ALA A 208 4.07 26.39 24.41
C ALA A 208 2.77 26.01 25.14
N VAL A 209 2.54 26.53 26.34
CA VAL A 209 1.30 26.33 27.10
C VAL A 209 0.09 26.93 26.37
N ALA A 210 0.23 28.12 25.77
CA ALA A 210 -0.82 28.72 24.96
C ALA A 210 -1.19 27.86 23.74
N LEU A 211 -0.19 27.29 23.06
CA LEU A 211 -0.40 26.37 21.95
C LEU A 211 -1.08 25.08 22.40
N LEU A 212 -0.66 24.52 23.54
CA LEU A 212 -1.26 23.33 24.12
C LEU A 212 -2.76 23.54 24.39
N PHE A 213 -3.13 24.65 25.03
CA PHE A 213 -4.54 24.98 25.27
C PHE A 213 -5.31 25.29 23.98
N ALA A 214 -4.68 25.90 22.98
CA ALA A 214 -5.33 26.13 21.69
C ALA A 214 -5.70 24.83 20.97
N ILE A 215 -4.80 23.84 21.00
CA ILE A 215 -5.06 22.49 20.47
C ILE A 215 -6.15 21.80 21.31
N TYR A 216 -6.07 21.95 22.63
CA TYR A 216 -7.04 21.39 23.56
C TYR A 216 -8.47 21.91 23.32
N MET A 217 -8.64 23.18 22.96
CA MET A 217 -9.96 23.75 22.61
C MET A 217 -10.57 23.12 21.36
N VAL A 218 -9.75 22.70 20.39
CA VAL A 218 -10.25 22.05 19.16
C VAL A 218 -10.66 20.60 19.44
N ARG A 219 -9.93 19.91 20.31
CA ARG A 219 -10.25 18.54 20.74
C ARG A 219 -10.14 18.40 22.26
N PRO A 220 -11.23 18.65 23.01
CA PRO A 220 -11.19 18.52 24.47
C PRO A 220 -11.01 17.07 24.87
N SER A 221 -9.91 16.77 25.57
CA SER A 221 -9.68 15.48 26.20
C SER A 221 -10.36 15.43 27.57
N PRO A 222 -11.03 14.32 27.94
CA PRO A 222 -11.73 14.20 29.22
C PRO A 222 -10.80 14.33 30.44
N PHE A 223 -9.52 13.99 30.29
CA PHE A 223 -8.49 14.15 31.31
C PHE A 223 -7.23 14.82 30.73
N CYS A 224 -6.57 15.65 31.53
CA CYS A 224 -5.30 16.30 31.20
C CYS A 224 -4.36 16.23 32.40
N ILE A 225 -3.13 15.76 32.18
CA ILE A 225 -2.07 15.68 33.18
C ILE A 225 -0.99 16.70 32.81
N LEU A 226 -0.64 17.57 33.76
CA LEU A 226 0.33 18.64 33.59
C LEU A 226 1.43 18.47 34.64
N ASP A 227 2.65 18.18 34.22
CA ASP A 227 3.80 17.96 35.11
C ASP A 227 4.78 19.12 35.05
N GLU A 228 4.99 19.80 36.20
CA GLU A 228 5.93 20.91 36.42
C GLU A 228 5.96 22.01 35.34
N VAL A 229 4.85 22.19 34.63
CA VAL A 229 4.70 23.20 33.56
C VAL A 229 4.87 24.64 34.08
N ASP A 230 4.69 24.86 35.38
CA ASP A 230 4.84 26.17 36.01
C ASP A 230 6.23 26.46 36.58
N ALA A 231 7.19 25.53 36.45
CA ALA A 231 8.56 25.71 36.98
C ALA A 231 9.35 26.83 36.28
N ALA A 232 9.12 27.02 34.97
CA ALA A 232 9.78 28.05 34.17
C ALA A 232 9.01 29.38 34.09
N MET A 233 7.84 29.46 34.74
CA MET A 233 6.97 30.64 34.75
C MET A 233 7.33 31.57 35.93
N ASP A 234 7.15 32.87 35.75
CA ASP A 234 7.24 33.85 36.85
C ASP A 234 5.89 33.97 37.59
N GLU A 235 5.91 34.57 38.77
CA GLU A 235 4.70 34.70 39.61
C GLU A 235 3.55 35.43 38.92
N GLY A 236 3.87 36.41 38.06
CA GLY A 236 2.88 37.15 37.28
C GLY A 236 2.15 36.27 36.27
N ASN A 237 2.90 35.46 35.50
CA ASN A 237 2.32 34.59 34.48
C ASN A 237 1.62 33.37 35.08
N ILE A 238 2.08 32.85 36.24
CA ILE A 238 1.40 31.75 36.96
C ILE A 238 -0.04 32.13 37.31
N ASN A 239 -0.29 33.35 37.79
CA ASN A 239 -1.66 33.77 38.11
C ASN A 239 -2.56 33.83 36.86
N ARG A 240 -2.00 34.15 35.69
CA ARG A 240 -2.76 34.18 34.43
C ARG A 240 -3.05 32.77 33.92
N PHE A 241 -2.06 31.90 34.00
CA PHE A 241 -2.20 30.47 33.70
C PHE A 241 -3.30 29.81 34.57
N ILE A 242 -3.32 30.08 35.87
CA ILE A 242 -4.36 29.57 36.78
C ILE A 242 -5.76 30.03 36.36
N ARG A 243 -5.94 31.31 35.99
CA ARG A 243 -7.25 31.83 35.53
C ARG A 243 -7.73 31.12 34.28
N VAL A 244 -6.82 30.84 33.35
CA VAL A 244 -7.12 30.08 32.14
C VAL A 244 -7.50 28.64 32.48
N LEU A 245 -6.76 28.00 33.39
CA LEU A 245 -7.08 26.65 33.88
C LEU A 245 -8.47 26.58 34.51
N GLU A 246 -8.83 27.52 35.38
CA GLU A 246 -10.13 27.57 36.06
C GLU A 246 -11.30 27.50 35.05
N ARG A 247 -11.16 28.13 33.87
CA ARG A 247 -12.16 28.07 32.78
C ARG A 247 -12.32 26.66 32.19
N PHE A 248 -11.24 25.90 32.10
CA PHE A 248 -11.24 24.57 31.49
C PHE A 248 -11.63 23.46 32.47
N VAL A 249 -11.47 23.68 33.78
CA VAL A 249 -11.84 22.72 34.84
C VAL A 249 -13.35 22.39 34.81
N GLU A 250 -14.20 23.33 34.38
CA GLU A 250 -15.64 23.09 34.23
C GLU A 250 -15.93 22.02 33.17
N GLN A 251 -15.10 21.92 32.14
CA GLN A 251 -15.31 21.02 31.01
C GLN A 251 -14.61 19.67 31.22
N SER A 252 -13.44 19.66 31.86
CA SER A 252 -12.57 18.47 31.92
C SER A 252 -11.79 18.34 33.22
N GLN A 253 -11.27 17.12 33.47
CA GLN A 253 -10.49 16.83 34.67
C GLN A 253 -9.01 17.18 34.46
N PHE A 254 -8.47 18.01 35.36
CA PHE A 254 -7.05 18.35 35.40
C PHE A 254 -6.36 17.66 36.57
N VAL A 255 -5.18 17.11 36.28
CA VAL A 255 -4.22 16.58 37.24
C VAL A 255 -2.95 17.39 37.06
N ILE A 256 -2.57 18.16 38.08
CA ILE A 256 -1.38 18.99 38.03
C ILE A 256 -0.35 18.41 39.00
N ILE A 257 0.91 18.36 38.60
CA ILE A 257 2.03 18.00 39.46
C ILE A 257 2.90 19.25 39.55
N THR A 258 3.00 19.82 40.74
CA THR A 258 3.75 21.07 40.95
C THR A 258 4.14 21.24 42.41
N HIS A 259 5.24 21.96 42.63
CA HIS A 259 5.67 22.45 43.94
C HIS A 259 5.26 23.91 44.18
N ASN A 260 4.56 24.55 43.22
CA ASN A 260 4.24 25.96 43.29
C ASN A 260 3.04 26.24 44.20
N LYS A 261 3.30 26.97 45.29
CA LYS A 261 2.30 27.29 46.32
C LYS A 261 1.04 27.98 45.77
N ARG A 262 1.17 28.80 44.72
CA ARG A 262 0.02 29.52 44.13
C ARG A 262 -0.91 28.58 43.37
N THR A 263 -0.34 27.66 42.59
CA THR A 263 -1.09 26.64 41.85
C THR A 263 -1.75 25.66 42.83
N ILE A 264 -1.04 25.27 43.88
CA ILE A 264 -1.55 24.40 44.95
C ILE A 264 -2.74 25.03 45.70
N ALA A 265 -2.67 26.33 45.99
CA ALA A 265 -3.71 27.04 46.74
C ALA A 265 -5.07 27.09 46.02
N LYS A 266 -5.10 26.79 44.73
CA LYS A 266 -6.28 26.85 43.86
C LYS A 266 -6.88 25.49 43.54
N ALA A 267 -6.30 24.40 44.05
CA ALA A 267 -6.78 23.05 43.82
C ALA A 267 -7.92 22.66 44.76
N ASP A 268 -8.85 21.84 44.27
CA ASP A 268 -9.95 21.29 45.09
C ASP A 268 -9.49 20.14 45.99
N ILE A 269 -8.62 19.27 45.45
CA ILE A 269 -8.06 18.11 46.13
C ILE A 269 -6.56 18.10 45.92
N LEU A 270 -5.85 17.92 47.02
CA LEU A 270 -4.40 17.79 47.07
C LEU A 270 -4.04 16.35 47.44
N TYR A 271 -3.21 15.71 46.63
CA TYR A 271 -2.56 14.45 46.98
C TYR A 271 -1.08 14.71 47.24
N GLY A 272 -0.67 14.60 48.50
CA GLY A 272 0.72 14.58 48.92
C GLY A 272 1.31 13.19 48.75
N VAL A 273 2.55 13.10 48.26
CA VAL A 273 3.34 11.86 48.37
C VAL A 273 4.34 12.04 49.50
N THR A 274 4.35 11.10 50.44
CA THR A 274 5.26 11.10 51.60
C THR A 274 6.07 9.81 51.63
N MET A 275 7.28 9.88 52.16
CA MET A 275 8.14 8.71 52.38
C MET A 275 8.37 8.55 53.88
N GLU A 276 7.55 7.74 54.54
CA GLU A 276 7.71 7.42 55.97
C GLU A 276 8.90 6.48 56.20
N GLU A 277 9.09 5.52 55.29
CA GLU A 277 10.21 4.58 55.28
C GLU A 277 11.04 4.78 54.00
N ARG A 278 12.36 4.57 54.09
CA ARG A 278 13.24 4.71 52.92
C ARG A 278 12.83 3.72 51.83
N GLY A 279 12.39 4.25 50.69
CA GLY A 279 12.03 3.46 49.50
C GLY A 279 10.53 3.11 49.38
N VAL A 280 9.68 3.48 50.34
CA VAL A 280 8.23 3.27 50.26
C VAL A 280 7.52 4.61 50.22
N SER A 281 6.94 4.94 49.06
CA SER A 281 6.11 6.13 48.88
C SER A 281 4.66 5.82 49.29
N LYS A 282 4.09 6.61 50.19
CA LYS A 282 2.68 6.59 50.57
C LYS A 282 1.98 7.83 50.04
N LEU A 283 0.73 7.66 49.63
CA LEU A 283 -0.09 8.73 49.07
C LEU A 283 -1.09 9.19 50.12
N VAL A 284 -1.12 10.49 50.38
CA VAL A 284 -1.97 11.16 51.38
C VAL A 284 -2.85 12.17 50.66
N GLY A 285 -4.17 11.98 50.70
CA GLY A 285 -5.14 12.91 50.10
C GLY A 285 -5.70 13.89 51.14
N MET A 286 -5.75 15.17 50.80
CA MET A 286 -6.43 16.22 51.55
C MET A 286 -7.36 16.99 50.61
N LYS A 287 -8.61 17.21 51.03
CA LYS A 287 -9.56 18.07 50.29
C LYS A 287 -9.43 19.51 50.81
N LEU A 288 -9.15 20.46 49.92
CA LEU A 288 -8.92 21.87 50.26
C LEU A 288 -10.21 22.69 50.25
N THR A 289 -11.29 22.19 49.65
CA THR A 289 -12.61 22.82 49.73
C THR A 289 -13.15 22.75 51.16
N ALA A 290 -13.43 23.91 51.77
CA ALA A 290 -14.15 23.97 53.04
C ALA A 290 -15.49 23.22 52.92
N PRO A 291 -15.90 22.41 53.91
CA PRO A 291 -17.26 21.89 53.92
C PRO A 291 -18.20 23.10 53.96
N GLN A 292 -18.98 23.31 52.91
CA GLN A 292 -20.13 24.20 53.00
C GLN A 292 -20.93 23.69 54.19
N GLN A 293 -21.02 24.50 55.25
CA GLN A 293 -21.90 24.23 56.37
C GLN A 293 -23.31 24.13 55.78
N ILE A 294 -23.80 22.90 55.65
CA ILE A 294 -25.22 22.66 55.46
C ILE A 294 -25.84 23.10 56.78
N SER A 295 -26.36 24.33 56.81
CA SER A 295 -27.27 24.78 57.84
C SER A 295 -28.37 23.73 57.95
N ALA A 296 -28.41 23.03 59.07
CA ALA A 296 -29.42 22.03 59.35
C ALA A 296 -30.76 22.72 59.60
N GLU A 297 -31.43 23.14 58.53
CA GLU A 297 -32.88 23.21 58.49
C GLU A 297 -33.34 22.08 57.58
N LEU A 298 -33.84 21.00 58.19
CA LEU A 298 -34.56 19.98 57.47
C LEU A 298 -35.84 20.59 56.88
N PRO A 299 -36.13 20.32 55.61
CA PRO A 299 -37.47 19.91 55.27
C PRO A 299 -37.42 18.47 54.75
N SER A 300 -38.25 17.65 55.39
CA SER A 300 -38.70 16.37 54.87
C SER A 300 -39.36 16.57 53.50
N ASN A 301 -38.73 16.12 52.42
CA ASN A 301 -39.41 15.31 51.41
C ASN A 301 -38.43 14.78 50.35
N GLY A 302 -38.71 13.56 49.91
CA GLY A 302 -37.85 12.74 49.07
C GLY A 302 -37.65 13.26 47.64
N GLY A 303 -36.54 12.82 47.07
CA GLY A 303 -36.18 12.98 45.67
C GLY A 303 -34.73 12.56 45.48
N GLU A 304 -34.51 11.39 44.87
CA GLU A 304 -33.19 10.92 44.46
C GLU A 304 -32.53 11.93 43.52
N GLN A 305 -31.36 12.46 43.90
CA GLN A 305 -30.44 13.10 42.96
C GLN A 305 -29.01 12.61 43.24
N SER A 306 -28.42 11.97 42.23
CA SER A 306 -27.07 11.41 42.25
C SER A 306 -25.99 12.46 42.58
N PRO A 307 -24.93 12.11 43.32
CA PRO A 307 -23.88 13.06 43.68
C PRO A 307 -23.01 13.38 42.47
N ARG A 308 -22.83 14.69 42.21
CA ARG A 308 -21.90 15.23 41.20
C ARG A 308 -20.46 14.77 41.50
N GLN A 309 -19.86 14.09 40.52
CA GLN A 309 -18.46 13.65 40.54
C GLN A 309 -17.51 14.85 40.72
N GLY A 310 -16.67 14.78 41.75
CA GLY A 310 -15.62 15.76 42.03
C GLY A 310 -14.53 15.76 40.95
N ARG A 311 -14.05 16.94 40.57
CA ARG A 311 -13.06 17.15 39.51
C ARG A 311 -11.90 18.01 40.00
N LEU A 312 -10.87 17.38 40.55
CA LEU A 312 -9.45 17.70 40.35
C LEU A 312 -8.65 16.77 41.27
N ALA A 313 -7.61 16.13 40.75
CA ALA A 313 -6.73 15.28 41.53
C ALA A 313 -5.30 15.76 41.31
N LEU A 314 -4.69 16.40 42.29
CA LEU A 314 -3.36 16.98 42.17
C LEU A 314 -2.36 16.06 42.85
N ALA A 315 -1.39 15.47 42.14
CA ALA A 315 -0.38 14.59 42.74
C ALA A 315 0.91 15.38 42.99
N MET A 316 1.42 15.36 44.23
CA MET A 316 2.71 15.95 44.59
C MET A 316 3.81 14.89 44.59
N ARG A 317 5.05 15.37 44.54
CA ARG A 317 6.27 14.61 44.81
C ARG A 317 6.95 15.13 46.06
#